data_AF-A0A0F9J9S9-F1
#
_entry.id   AF-A0A0F9J9S9-F1
#
_cell.length_a   1.000
_cell.length_b   1.000
_cell.length_c   1.000
_cell.angle_alpha   90.00
_cell.angle_beta   90.00
_cell.angle_gamma   90.00
#
_symmetry.space_group_name_H-M   'P 1'
#
loop_
_entity.id
_entity.type
_entity.pdbx_description
1 polymer ?
#
loop_
_entity_poly.entity_id
_entity_poly.type
_entity_poly.pdbx_seq_one_letter_code
_entity_poly.pdbx_strand_id
1 'polypeptide(L)'
;MNEINDFKLEILKEIRKIEKDVPIKWDRVIDMDSIVQIYGWIPYNKGRSDFILITFEKYNSEITINFTTSSVEFSTKLHNNLMGIETKEGYTHCIKFKEYFKKYL
;
A
#
# COMPACT_ATOMS: atom_id res chain seq x y z
N MET A 1 13.93 11.02 -16.23
CA MET A 1 12.54 10.74 -16.65
C MET A 1 12.28 9.28 -17.05
N ASN A 2 13.28 8.51 -17.50
CA ASN A 2 13.10 7.07 -17.79
C ASN A 2 13.06 6.18 -16.53
N GLU A 3 13.88 6.46 -15.51
CA GLU A 3 14.02 5.58 -14.33
C GLU A 3 12.80 5.51 -13.37
N ILE A 4 11.89 6.51 -13.41
CA ILE A 4 10.67 6.51 -12.59
C ILE A 4 9.59 5.60 -13.20
N ASN A 5 9.56 5.51 -14.54
CA ASN A 5 8.63 4.62 -15.23
C ASN A 5 8.99 3.15 -15.01
N ASP A 6 10.28 2.83 -14.90
CA ASP A 6 10.74 1.47 -14.66
C ASP A 6 10.35 0.97 -13.26
N PHE A 7 10.47 1.82 -12.23
CA PHE A 7 10.12 1.44 -10.86
C PHE A 7 8.62 1.14 -10.67
N LYS A 8 7.72 1.97 -11.23
CA LYS A 8 6.27 1.71 -11.16
C LYS A 8 5.88 0.43 -11.91
N LEU A 9 6.55 0.13 -13.02
CA LEU A 9 6.34 -1.11 -13.77
C LEU A 9 6.79 -2.34 -12.98
N GLU A 10 7.92 -2.27 -12.28
CA GLU A 10 8.40 -3.35 -11.42
C GLU A 10 7.46 -3.61 -10.25
N ILE A 11 6.99 -2.56 -9.58
CA ILE A 11 5.97 -2.66 -8.53
C ILE A 11 4.71 -3.37 -9.08
N LEU A 12 4.22 -2.96 -10.25
CA LEU A 12 3.03 -3.57 -10.84
C LEU A 12 3.24 -5.06 -11.18
N LYS A 13 4.44 -5.45 -11.61
CA LYS A 13 4.78 -6.87 -11.85
C LYS A 13 4.69 -7.67 -10.54
N GLU A 14 5.23 -7.16 -9.44
CA GLU A 14 5.17 -7.83 -8.14
C GLU A 14 3.73 -7.92 -7.62
N ILE A 15 2.96 -6.84 -7.72
CA ILE A 15 1.53 -6.84 -7.36
C ILE A 15 0.75 -7.91 -8.15
N ARG A 16 0.95 -7.99 -9.47
CA ARG A 16 0.31 -9.00 -10.32
C ARG A 16 0.71 -10.44 -9.98
N LYS A 17 1.89 -10.67 -9.41
CA LYS A 17 2.28 -12.00 -8.92
C LYS A 17 1.47 -12.36 -7.67
N ILE A 18 1.36 -11.43 -6.72
CA ILE A 18 0.64 -11.64 -5.45
C ILE A 18 -0.87 -11.87 -5.70
N GLU A 19 -1.47 -11.11 -6.63
CA GLU A 19 -2.89 -11.21 -6.97
C GLU A 19 -3.30 -12.59 -7.54
N LYS A 20 -2.35 -13.38 -8.06
CA LYS A 20 -2.67 -14.73 -8.57
C LYS A 20 -3.13 -15.68 -7.47
N ASP A 21 -2.57 -15.53 -6.28
CA ASP A 21 -2.75 -16.47 -5.17
C ASP A 21 -3.60 -15.90 -4.04
N VAL A 22 -3.67 -14.56 -3.93
CA VAL A 22 -4.37 -13.88 -2.85
C VAL A 22 -5.40 -12.88 -3.42
N PRO A 23 -6.69 -12.97 -3.05
CA PRO A 23 -7.74 -12.12 -3.61
C PRO A 23 -7.74 -10.71 -2.99
N ILE A 24 -6.70 -9.93 -3.25
CA ILE A 24 -6.52 -8.60 -2.64
C ILE A 24 -7.42 -7.56 -3.33
N LYS A 25 -8.09 -6.73 -2.53
CA LYS A 25 -8.75 -5.49 -2.97
C LYS A 25 -7.88 -4.29 -2.63
N TRP A 26 -7.12 -3.80 -3.60
CA TRP A 26 -6.29 -2.60 -3.44
C TRP A 26 -7.13 -1.34 -3.28
N ASP A 27 -6.68 -0.43 -2.41
CA ASP A 27 -7.37 0.84 -2.14
C ASP A 27 -6.50 2.04 -2.51
N ARG A 28 -5.47 2.39 -1.71
CA ARG A 28 -4.61 3.54 -1.98
C ARG A 28 -3.13 3.21 -2.03
N VAL A 29 -2.42 4.16 -2.63
CA VAL A 29 -0.98 4.25 -2.75
C VAL A 29 -0.51 5.54 -2.11
N ILE A 30 0.57 5.46 -1.33
CA ILE A 30 1.37 6.59 -0.91
C ILE A 30 2.66 6.50 -1.71
N ASP A 31 2.92 7.51 -2.54
CA ASP A 31 4.11 7.60 -3.39
C ASP A 31 5.00 8.71 -2.84
N MET A 32 6.09 8.31 -2.21
CA MET A 32 7.17 9.18 -1.74
C MET A 32 8.39 8.85 -2.60
N ASP A 33 9.23 9.83 -2.94
CA ASP A 33 10.25 9.73 -4.01
C ASP A 33 10.99 8.39 -4.15
N SER A 34 11.42 7.77 -3.04
CA SER A 34 12.09 6.47 -3.01
C SER A 34 11.26 5.33 -2.37
N ILE A 35 10.05 5.61 -1.89
CA ILE A 35 9.21 4.67 -1.15
C ILE A 35 7.78 4.72 -1.68
N VAL A 36 7.29 3.59 -2.19
CA VAL A 36 5.89 3.42 -2.57
C VAL A 36 5.23 2.47 -1.58
N GLN A 37 4.21 2.93 -0.88
CA GLN A 37 3.39 2.08 -0.01
C GLN A 37 2.03 1.84 -0.64
N ILE A 38 1.61 0.58 -0.72
CA ILE A 38 0.33 0.19 -1.29
C ILE A 38 -0.43 -0.57 -0.23
N TYR A 39 -1.69 -0.19 0.01
CA TYR A 39 -2.55 -0.92 0.93
C TYR A 39 -3.83 -1.42 0.30
N GLY A 40 -4.31 -2.53 0.86
CA GLY A 40 -5.51 -3.21 0.41
C GLY A 40 -6.08 -4.12 1.49
N TRP A 41 -7.07 -4.89 1.07
CA TRP A 41 -7.85 -5.77 1.94
C TRP A 41 -7.90 -7.18 1.37
N ILE A 42 -7.62 -8.18 2.19
CA ILE A 42 -7.76 -9.60 1.84
C ILE A 42 -9.08 -10.10 2.45
N PRO A 43 -10.16 -10.29 1.67
CA PRO A 43 -11.41 -10.83 2.18
C PRO A 43 -11.29 -12.34 2.38
N TYR A 44 -11.62 -12.83 3.58
CA TYR A 44 -11.60 -14.26 3.87
C TYR A 44 -12.92 -14.78 4.46
N ASN A 45 -13.84 -13.91 4.88
CA ASN A 45 -15.20 -14.26 5.32
C ASN A 45 -16.17 -13.09 5.12
N LYS A 46 -17.48 -13.33 5.03
CA LYS A 46 -18.50 -12.26 4.81
C LYS A 46 -18.33 -11.13 5.83
N GLY A 47 -17.81 -9.99 5.37
CA GLY A 47 -17.57 -8.80 6.19
C GLY A 47 -16.26 -8.79 7.00
N ARG A 48 -15.41 -9.82 6.89
CA ARG A 48 -14.08 -9.84 7.51
C ARG A 48 -13.00 -9.75 6.46
N SER A 49 -12.00 -8.91 6.73
CA SER A 49 -10.87 -8.72 5.84
C SER A 49 -9.63 -8.43 6.66
N ASP A 50 -8.50 -8.96 6.21
CA ASP A 50 -7.20 -8.60 6.76
C ASP A 50 -6.68 -7.39 6.00
N PHE A 51 -6.10 -6.44 6.72
CA PHE A 51 -5.40 -5.33 6.12
C PHE A 51 -4.02 -5.80 5.65
N ILE A 52 -3.62 -5.38 4.46
CA ILE A 52 -2.27 -5.56 3.95
C ILE A 52 -1.69 -4.20 3.55
N LEU A 53 -0.47 -3.93 4.00
CA LEU A 53 0.37 -2.84 3.54
C LEU A 53 1.65 -3.44 2.98
N ILE A 54 1.97 -3.07 1.74
CA ILE A 54 3.21 -3.43 1.08
C ILE A 54 4.03 -2.16 0.88
N THR A 55 5.25 -2.15 1.40
CA THR A 55 6.21 -1.07 1.17
C THR A 55 7.21 -1.54 0.13
N PHE A 56 7.37 -0.76 -0.94
CA PHE A 56 8.39 -0.91 -1.96
C PHE A 56 9.40 0.22 -1.78
N GLU A 57 10.62 -0.12 -1.39
CA GLU A 57 11.70 0.84 -1.24
C GLU A 57 12.69 0.68 -2.39
N LYS A 58 13.03 1.79 -3.06
CA LYS A 58 14.07 1.84 -4.07
C LYS A 58 15.39 2.21 -3.39
N TYR A 59 16.27 1.23 -3.22
CA TYR A 59 17.63 1.44 -2.74
C TYR A 59 18.63 0.84 -3.72
N ASN A 60 19.52 1.64 -4.30
CA ASN A 60 20.55 1.18 -5.25
C ASN A 60 20.05 0.26 -6.38
N SER A 61 18.86 0.52 -6.94
CA SER A 61 18.20 -0.29 -7.98
C SER A 61 17.71 -1.68 -7.52
N GLU A 62 17.66 -1.94 -6.22
CA GLU A 62 17.01 -3.10 -5.62
C GLU A 62 15.66 -2.68 -5.01
N ILE A 63 14.67 -3.58 -5.10
CA ILE A 63 13.36 -3.41 -4.49
C ILE A 63 13.29 -4.25 -3.23
N THR A 64 13.14 -3.60 -2.08
CA THR A 64 12.80 -4.29 -0.83
C THR A 64 11.29 -4.28 -0.65
N ILE A 65 10.71 -5.46 -0.35
CA ILE A 65 9.26 -5.64 -0.15
C ILE A 65 9.01 -5.99 1.32
N ASN A 66 8.34 -5.09 2.04
CA ASN A 66 7.94 -5.32 3.43
C ASN A 66 6.43 -5.44 3.54
N PHE A 67 5.95 -6.44 4.29
CA PHE A 67 4.53 -6.68 4.53
C PHE A 67 4.16 -6.31 5.97
N THR A 68 3.11 -5.53 6.14
CA THR A 68 2.48 -5.30 7.45
C THR A 68 1.00 -5.67 7.35
N THR A 69 0.55 -6.57 8.23
CA THR A 69 -0.85 -6.92 8.36
C THR A 69 -1.33 -6.53 9.76
N SER A 70 -2.52 -5.92 9.86
CA SER A 70 -3.16 -5.65 11.14
C SER A 70 -4.44 -6.47 11.23
N SER A 71 -4.49 -7.40 12.19
CA SER A 71 -5.77 -7.99 12.60
C SER A 71 -6.64 -6.92 13.26
N VAL A 72 -7.97 -7.06 13.11
CA VAL A 72 -9.00 -6.09 13.55
C VAL A 72 -8.89 -5.72 15.04
N GLU A 73 -8.26 -6.55 15.87
CA GLU A 73 -8.20 -6.37 17.32
C GLU A 73 -7.36 -5.16 17.76
N PHE A 74 -6.32 -4.79 17.01
CA PHE A 74 -5.36 -3.77 17.46
C PHE A 74 -5.54 -2.40 16.80
N SER A 75 -6.25 -2.31 15.68
CA SER A 75 -6.37 -1.08 14.89
C SER A 75 -7.15 0.03 15.62
N THR A 76 -8.24 -0.30 16.32
CA THR A 76 -9.04 0.65 17.10
C THR A 76 -8.25 1.21 18.30
N LYS A 77 -7.47 0.36 18.96
CA LYS A 77 -6.66 0.73 20.13
C LYS A 77 -5.45 1.58 19.73
N LEU A 78 -4.84 1.30 18.58
CA LEU A 78 -3.77 2.12 17.99
C LEU A 78 -4.27 3.49 17.53
N HIS A 79 -5.43 3.56 16.86
CA HIS A 79 -6.03 4.82 16.41
C HIS A 79 -6.29 5.78 17.57
N ASN A 80 -6.93 5.30 18.65
CA ASN A 80 -7.27 6.13 19.81
C ASN A 80 -6.05 6.55 20.65
N ASN A 81 -4.96 5.76 20.64
CA ASN A 81 -3.75 6.08 21.38
C ASN A 81 -2.80 7.02 20.63
N LEU A 82 -2.79 7.01 19.29
CA LEU A 82 -1.84 7.76 18.48
C LEU A 82 -2.35 9.15 18.06
N MET A 83 -3.66 9.35 17.93
CA MET A 83 -4.25 10.55 17.33
C MET A 83 -4.76 11.61 18.33
N GLY A 84 -4.07 11.80 19.47
CA GLY A 84 -4.36 12.93 20.36
C GLY A 84 -4.42 14.25 19.58
N ILE A 85 -5.57 14.95 19.66
CA ILE A 85 -5.96 16.21 18.99
C ILE A 85 -5.46 16.32 17.53
N GLU A 86 -6.37 16.08 16.58
CA GLU A 86 -6.18 16.29 15.13
C GLU A 86 -5.49 17.62 14.80
N THR A 87 -4.19 17.57 14.55
CA THR A 87 -3.51 18.64 13.80
C THR A 87 -3.74 18.38 12.31
N LYS A 88 -4.39 19.32 11.62
CA LYS A 88 -4.67 19.28 10.17
C LYS A 88 -3.43 19.13 9.26
N GLU A 89 -2.22 19.16 9.84
CA GLU A 89 -0.93 19.08 9.17
C GLU A 89 -0.34 17.65 9.09
N GLY A 90 -1.01 16.63 9.64
CA GLY A 90 -0.48 15.26 9.75
C GLY A 90 -0.92 14.27 8.66
N TYR A 91 -1.62 14.70 7.61
CA TYR A 91 -2.14 13.78 6.59
C TYR A 91 -1.14 13.58 5.44
N THR A 92 -0.62 12.37 5.31
CA THR A 92 0.12 11.98 4.10
C THR A 92 -0.85 11.85 2.93
N HIS A 93 -0.60 12.58 1.85
CA HIS A 93 -1.40 12.48 0.63
C HIS A 93 -1.36 11.06 0.06
N CYS A 94 -2.52 10.51 -0.26
CA CYS A 94 -2.65 9.19 -0.88
C CYS A 94 -3.47 9.26 -2.18
N ILE A 95 -3.15 8.36 -3.11
CA ILE A 95 -3.72 8.28 -4.46
C ILE A 95 -4.51 6.97 -4.55
N LYS A 96 -5.69 6.96 -5.19
CA LYS A 96 -6.39 5.70 -5.45
C LYS A 96 -5.53 4.78 -6.31
N PHE A 97 -5.42 3.50 -5.95
CA PHE A 97 -4.59 2.51 -6.65
C PHE A 97 -4.83 2.50 -8.17
N LYS A 98 -6.10 2.52 -8.58
CA LYS A 98 -6.48 2.54 -10.00
C LYS A 98 -6.00 3.79 -10.74
N GLU A 99 -6.03 4.96 -10.09
CA GLU A 99 -5.55 6.21 -10.69
C GLU A 99 -4.03 6.22 -10.77
N TYR A 100 -3.36 5.67 -9.75
CA TYR A 100 -1.90 5.56 -9.70
C TYR A 100 -1.33 4.73 -10.85
N PHE A 101 -1.98 3.61 -11.18
CA PHE A 101 -1.57 2.71 -12.27
C PHE A 101 -2.35 2.87 -13.57
N LYS A 102 -3.14 3.95 -13.74
CA LYS A 102 -4.04 4.14 -14.90
C LYS A 102 -3.38 4.01 -16.28
N LYS A 103 -2.08 4.32 -16.38
CA LYS A 103 -1.31 4.19 -17.63
C LYS A 103 -0.83 2.77 -17.94
N TYR A 104 -1.00 1.84 -17.01
CA TYR A 104 -0.42 0.48 -17.03
C TYR A 104 -1.47 -0.63 -16.86
N LEU A 105 -2.71 -0.25 -16.54
CA LEU A 105 -3.91 -1.10 -16.50
C LEU A 105 -4.68 -0.95 -17.80
#